data_AF-A0A2S6PJN6-F1
#
_entry.id   AF-A0A2S6PJN6-F1
#
_cell.length_a   1.000
_cell.length_b   1.000
_cell.length_c   1.000
_cell.angle_alpha   90.00
_cell.angle_beta   90.00
_cell.angle_gamma   90.00
#
_symmetry.space_group_name_H-M   'P 1'
#
loop_
_entity.id
_entity.type
_entity.pdbx_description
1 polymer ?
#
loop_
_entity_poly.entity_id
_entity_poly.type
_entity_poly.pdbx_seq_one_letter_code
_entity_poly.pdbx_strand_id
1 'polypeptide(L)'
;MIPTGLWPPGRASDRMPVAFCLEYAAFRELHLDWYLRYAYVRTGEWTRATHCVEAAFDALSAGWATVLRSACPAARAWELLRDQAGERTTCAEGHSWNIHCLLRDAQADAVLLHHRLDLSIK
;
A
#
# COMPACT_ATOMS: atom_id res chain seq x y z
N MET A 1 -23.81 -12.36 49.69
CA MET A 1 -23.46 -13.48 48.79
C MET A 1 -23.88 -13.07 47.38
N ILE A 2 -22.96 -12.56 46.56
CA ILE A 2 -23.20 -12.13 45.18
C ILE A 2 -22.29 -13.02 44.31
N PRO A 3 -22.78 -13.73 43.28
CA PRO A 3 -21.88 -14.42 42.38
C PRO A 3 -21.38 -13.45 41.32
N THR A 4 -20.09 -13.14 41.40
CA THR A 4 -19.30 -12.44 40.39
C THR A 4 -19.12 -13.37 39.19
N GLY A 5 -20.13 -13.44 38.33
CA GLY A 5 -20.13 -14.21 37.09
C GLY A 5 -19.40 -13.49 35.97
N LEU A 6 -18.07 -13.67 35.94
CA LEU A 6 -17.24 -13.93 34.76
C LEU A 6 -17.83 -13.47 33.40
N TRP A 7 -17.64 -12.21 33.02
CA TRP A 7 -17.70 -11.83 31.61
C TRP A 7 -16.51 -12.49 30.90
N PRO A 8 -16.70 -13.38 29.91
CA PRO A 8 -15.58 -13.82 29.09
C PRO A 8 -15.08 -12.61 28.30
N PRO A 9 -13.77 -12.42 28.07
CA PRO A 9 -13.33 -11.48 27.06
C PRO A 9 -13.79 -12.04 25.71
N GLY A 10 -15.05 -11.75 25.35
CA GLY A 10 -15.48 -11.83 23.98
C GLY A 10 -14.45 -11.04 23.21
N ARG A 11 -13.69 -11.74 22.36
CA ARG A 11 -12.90 -11.10 21.32
C ARG A 11 -13.84 -10.10 20.69
N ALA A 12 -13.66 -8.83 21.01
CA ALA A 12 -14.05 -7.78 20.11
C ALA A 12 -13.18 -8.08 18.88
N SER A 13 -13.68 -8.93 17.99
CA SER A 13 -13.43 -8.77 16.57
C SER A 13 -13.96 -7.38 16.27
N ASP A 14 -13.12 -6.40 16.56
CA ASP A 14 -12.62 -5.33 15.69
C ASP A 14 -13.38 -5.23 14.37
N ARG A 15 -14.70 -5.06 14.46
CA ARG A 15 -15.51 -4.71 13.32
C ARG A 15 -15.20 -3.24 13.12
N MET A 16 -14.29 -2.97 12.19
CA MET A 16 -13.91 -1.63 11.78
C MET A 16 -15.16 -0.74 11.74
N PRO A 17 -15.21 0.35 12.54
CA PRO A 17 -16.29 1.32 12.49
C PRO A 17 -16.66 1.71 11.04
N VAL A 18 -17.95 1.87 10.77
CA VAL A 18 -18.46 2.15 9.40
C VAL A 18 -17.80 3.38 8.77
N ALA A 19 -17.47 4.40 9.57
CA ALA A 19 -16.72 5.57 9.12
C ALA A 19 -15.33 5.21 8.57
N PHE A 20 -14.59 4.33 9.26
CA PHE A 20 -13.30 3.85 8.81
C PHE A 20 -13.41 3.03 7.51
N CYS A 21 -14.46 2.23 7.34
CA CYS A 21 -14.71 1.52 6.09
C CYS A 21 -14.95 2.48 4.92
N LEU A 22 -15.69 3.58 5.15
CA LEU A 22 -15.96 4.60 4.13
C LEU A 22 -14.68 5.38 3.77
N GLU A 23 -13.92 5.80 4.77
CA GLU A 23 -12.64 6.50 4.57
C GLU A 23 -11.63 5.62 3.84
N TYR A 24 -11.58 4.32 4.17
CA TYR A 24 -10.76 3.34 3.47
C TYR A 24 -11.19 3.16 2.01
N ALA A 25 -12.49 3.04 1.74
CA ALA A 25 -13.02 2.91 0.39
C ALA A 25 -12.70 4.15 -0.47
N ALA A 26 -12.96 5.35 0.07
CA ALA A 26 -12.64 6.60 -0.60
C ALA A 26 -11.12 6.74 -0.85
N PHE A 27 -10.30 6.33 0.11
CA PHE A 27 -8.85 6.32 -0.05
C PHE A 27 -8.41 5.35 -1.16
N ARG A 28 -8.95 4.13 -1.21
CA ARG A 28 -8.65 3.18 -2.27
C ARG A 28 -9.02 3.74 -3.63
N GLU A 29 -10.25 4.24 -3.80
CA GLU A 29 -10.72 4.79 -5.07
C GLU A 29 -9.83 5.94 -5.57
N LEU A 30 -9.41 6.82 -4.67
CA LEU A 30 -8.56 7.96 -5.02
C LEU A 30 -7.14 7.55 -5.47
N HIS A 31 -6.58 6.47 -4.92
CA HIS A 31 -5.17 6.09 -5.14
C HIS A 31 -4.97 4.88 -6.06
N LEU A 32 -6.02 4.10 -6.34
CA LEU A 32 -5.93 2.83 -7.05
C LEU A 32 -5.27 2.96 -8.43
N ASP A 33 -5.70 3.90 -9.27
CA ASP A 33 -5.14 4.07 -10.62
C ASP A 33 -3.64 4.37 -10.59
N TRP A 34 -3.24 5.27 -9.70
CA TRP A 34 -1.84 5.67 -9.54
C TRP A 34 -0.96 4.54 -9.01
N TYR A 35 -1.48 3.77 -8.05
CA TYR A 35 -0.76 2.63 -7.48
C TYR A 35 -0.62 1.50 -8.49
N LEU A 36 -1.65 1.23 -9.29
CA LEU A 36 -1.57 0.26 -10.39
C LEU A 36 -0.58 0.69 -11.45
N ARG A 37 -0.59 1.96 -11.85
CA ARG A 37 0.35 2.49 -12.84
C ARG A 37 1.78 2.37 -12.35
N TYR A 38 2.05 2.75 -11.10
CA TYR A 38 3.35 2.56 -10.47
C TYR A 38 3.76 1.08 -10.43
N ALA A 39 2.90 0.22 -9.89
CA ALA A 39 3.19 -1.19 -9.76
C ALA A 39 3.43 -1.84 -11.12
N TYR A 40 2.71 -1.43 -12.17
CA TYR A 40 2.94 -1.90 -13.53
C TYR A 40 4.30 -1.49 -14.07
N VAL A 41 4.74 -0.24 -13.85
CA VAL A 41 6.10 0.15 -14.23
C VAL A 41 7.13 -0.71 -13.51
N ARG A 42 6.90 -1.00 -12.22
CA ARG A 42 7.82 -1.80 -11.41
C ARG A 42 7.86 -3.27 -11.83
N THR A 43 6.72 -3.90 -12.06
CA THR A 43 6.62 -5.34 -12.32
C THR A 43 6.74 -5.70 -13.80
N GLY A 44 6.53 -4.73 -14.70
CA GLY A 44 6.44 -4.94 -16.15
C GLY A 44 5.22 -5.75 -16.61
N GLU A 45 4.35 -6.15 -15.69
CA GLU A 45 3.25 -7.09 -15.92
C GLU A 45 2.02 -6.65 -15.11
N TRP A 46 0.89 -6.50 -15.78
CA TRP A 46 -0.34 -5.97 -15.19
C TRP A 46 -0.91 -6.89 -14.11
N THR A 47 -0.83 -8.21 -14.31
CA THR A 47 -1.32 -9.17 -13.32
C THR A 47 -0.52 -9.07 -12.01
N ARG A 48 0.82 -8.99 -12.12
CA ARG A 48 1.71 -8.81 -10.96
C ARG A 48 1.49 -7.46 -10.29
N ALA A 49 1.25 -6.41 -11.07
CA ALA A 49 0.96 -5.08 -10.56
C ALA A 49 -0.30 -5.07 -9.68
N THR A 50 -1.39 -5.65 -10.17
CA THR A 50 -2.64 -5.78 -9.41
C THR A 50 -2.41 -6.55 -8.11
N HIS A 51 -1.69 -7.67 -8.15
CA HIS A 51 -1.38 -8.44 -6.94
C HIS A 51 -0.53 -7.63 -5.92
N CYS A 52 0.43 -6.81 -6.38
CA CYS A 52 1.19 -5.93 -5.50
C CYS A 52 0.28 -4.91 -4.81
N VAL A 53 -0.61 -4.27 -5.57
CA VAL A 53 -1.50 -3.21 -5.07
C VAL A 53 -2.53 -3.76 -4.09
N GLU A 54 -3.14 -4.91 -4.41
CA GLU A 54 -4.09 -5.56 -3.49
C GLU A 54 -3.39 -6.00 -2.21
N ALA A 55 -2.18 -6.58 -2.27
CA ALA A 55 -1.42 -6.93 -1.08
C ALA A 55 -1.08 -5.70 -0.21
N ALA A 56 -0.76 -4.57 -0.84
CA ALA A 56 -0.50 -3.32 -0.12
C ALA A 56 -1.77 -2.78 0.56
N PHE A 57 -2.92 -2.84 -0.13
CA PHE A 57 -4.20 -2.42 0.45
C PHE A 57 -4.69 -3.35 1.56
N ASP A 58 -4.51 -4.66 1.42
CA ASP A 58 -4.80 -5.63 2.48
C ASP A 58 -3.98 -5.34 3.73
N ALA A 59 -2.67 -5.12 3.58
CA ALA A 59 -1.78 -4.71 4.68
C ALA A 59 -2.19 -3.36 5.30
N LEU A 60 -2.64 -2.41 4.48
CA LEU A 60 -3.13 -1.11 4.93
C LEU A 60 -4.44 -1.24 5.73
N SER A 61 -5.35 -2.10 5.28
CA SER A 61 -6.66 -2.35 5.90
C SER A 61 -6.51 -2.91 7.32
N ALA A 62 -5.54 -3.80 7.53
CA ALA A 62 -5.24 -4.41 8.83
C ALA A 62 -4.78 -3.38 9.87
N GLY A 63 -4.23 -2.24 9.43
CA GLY A 63 -3.70 -1.18 10.28
C GLY A 63 -4.41 0.17 10.14
N TRP A 64 -5.57 0.22 9.46
CA TRP A 64 -6.14 1.47 8.95
C TRP A 64 -6.44 2.52 10.03
N ALA A 65 -6.93 2.09 11.20
CA ALA A 65 -7.19 3.01 12.31
C ALA A 65 -5.91 3.72 12.79
N THR A 66 -4.76 3.07 12.71
CA THR A 66 -3.45 3.66 13.03
C THR A 66 -2.96 4.57 11.90
N VAL A 67 -3.21 4.18 10.65
CA VAL A 67 -2.86 4.97 9.46
C VAL A 67 -3.59 6.31 9.44
N LEU A 68 -4.88 6.33 9.78
CA LEU A 68 -5.66 7.57 9.87
C LEU A 68 -5.18 8.53 10.96
N ARG A 69 -4.53 8.01 12.01
CA ARG A 69 -3.90 8.83 13.05
C ARG A 69 -2.49 9.30 12.67
N SER A 70 -1.94 8.82 11.55
CA SER A 70 -0.64 9.28 11.05
C SER A 70 -0.77 10.63 10.34
N ALA A 71 0.34 11.36 10.23
CA ALA A 71 0.36 12.65 9.55
C ALA A 71 -0.02 12.57 8.06
N CYS A 72 0.29 11.44 7.38
CA CYS A 72 0.09 11.27 5.95
C CYS A 72 -0.26 9.80 5.60
N PRO A 73 -1.55 9.40 5.57
CA PRO A 73 -2.00 8.06 5.17
C PRO A 73 -1.45 7.59 3.82
N ALA A 74 -1.37 8.51 2.85
CA ALA A 74 -0.83 8.25 1.52
C ALA A 74 0.64 7.83 1.54
N ALA A 75 1.46 8.47 2.38
CA ALA A 75 2.88 8.14 2.50
C ALA A 75 3.06 6.70 3.01
N ARG A 76 2.26 6.29 4.00
CA ARG A 76 2.33 4.93 4.54
C ARG A 76 1.89 3.87 3.52
N ALA A 77 0.85 4.16 2.75
CA ALA A 77 0.40 3.27 1.69
C ALA A 77 1.44 3.15 0.55
N TRP A 78 2.12 4.24 0.21
CA TRP A 78 3.25 4.24 -0.73
C TRP A 78 4.43 3.38 -0.24
N GLU A 79 4.79 3.45 1.04
CA GLU A 79 5.82 2.59 1.62
C GLU A 79 5.45 1.10 1.49
N LEU A 80 4.23 0.72 1.88
CA LEU A 80 3.78 -0.67 1.74
C LEU A 80 3.80 -1.14 0.29
N LEU A 81 3.36 -0.29 -0.64
CA LEU A 81 3.39 -0.61 -2.06
C LEU A 81 4.81 -0.81 -2.59
N ARG A 82 5.77 0.00 -2.14
CA ARG A 82 7.17 -0.14 -2.55
C ARG A 82 7.75 -1.47 -2.08
N ASP A 83 7.46 -1.86 -0.84
CA ASP A 83 7.98 -3.08 -0.25
C ASP A 83 7.42 -4.29 -1.01
N GLN A 84 6.11 -4.27 -1.26
CA GLN A 84 5.40 -5.30 -2.02
C GLN A 84 5.86 -5.39 -3.48
N ALA A 85 6.20 -4.26 -4.11
CA ALA A 85 6.77 -4.24 -5.46
C ALA A 85 8.22 -4.75 -5.45
N GLY A 86 9.04 -4.35 -4.48
CA GLY A 86 10.44 -4.74 -4.32
C GLY A 86 10.60 -6.26 -4.13
N GLU A 87 9.85 -6.85 -3.22
CA GLU A 87 9.81 -8.31 -2.98
C GLU A 87 9.45 -9.10 -4.25
N ARG A 88 8.57 -8.52 -5.08
CA ARG A 88 8.05 -9.17 -6.28
C ARG A 88 8.82 -8.79 -7.54
N THR A 89 9.78 -7.87 -7.50
CA THR A 89 10.70 -7.61 -8.60
C THR A 89 11.98 -8.41 -8.43
N THR A 90 12.05 -9.58 -9.06
CA THR A 90 13.33 -10.26 -9.26
C THR A 90 14.07 -9.53 -10.39
N CYS A 91 15.21 -8.90 -10.09
CA CYS A 91 16.17 -8.53 -11.13
C CYS A 91 16.73 -9.83 -11.71
N ALA A 92 15.99 -10.43 -12.65
CA ALA A 92 16.41 -11.63 -13.34
C ALA A 92 17.52 -11.24 -14.34
N GLU A 93 18.69 -11.85 -14.18
CA GLU A 93 19.81 -11.71 -15.12
C GLU A 93 19.34 -12.12 -16.52
N GLY A 94 19.22 -11.14 -17.43
CA GLY A 94 18.85 -11.37 -18.84
C GLY A 94 17.60 -10.64 -19.34
N HIS A 95 16.79 -10.03 -18.47
CA HIS A 95 15.76 -9.08 -18.91
C HIS A 95 16.34 -7.67 -18.99
N SER A 96 16.08 -6.98 -20.11
CA SER A 96 16.59 -5.64 -20.42
C SER A 96 16.55 -4.75 -19.18
N TRP A 97 17.71 -4.22 -18.80
CA TRP A 97 17.92 -3.28 -17.71
C TRP A 97 16.70 -2.40 -17.47
N ASN A 98 15.84 -2.84 -16.55
CA ASN A 98 14.80 -1.99 -16.06
C ASN A 98 15.53 -0.97 -15.20
N ILE A 99 15.34 0.33 -15.47
CA ILE A 99 16.06 1.45 -14.83
C ILE A 99 16.02 1.35 -13.28
N HIS A 100 15.03 0.62 -12.76
CA HIS A 100 14.84 0.26 -11.35
C HIS A 100 15.84 -0.74 -10.75
N CYS A 101 16.55 -1.55 -11.56
CA CYS A 101 17.70 -2.34 -11.09
C CYS A 101 19.01 -1.51 -11.09
N LEU A 102 19.03 -0.37 -11.81
CA LEU A 102 20.19 0.52 -11.92
C LEU A 102 20.13 1.70 -10.93
N LEU A 103 18.94 2.18 -10.58
CA LEU A 103 18.70 3.22 -9.59
C LEU A 103 18.20 2.62 -8.28
N ARG A 104 18.74 3.07 -7.14
CA ARG A 104 18.21 2.74 -5.82
C ARG A 104 16.72 3.11 -5.80
N ASP A 105 15.86 2.25 -5.24
CA ASP A 105 14.38 2.37 -5.27
C ASP A 105 13.89 3.82 -5.13
N ALA A 106 14.39 4.55 -4.14
CA ALA A 106 14.00 5.95 -3.88
C ALA A 106 14.27 6.93 -5.04
N GLN A 107 15.33 6.74 -5.81
CA GLN A 107 15.67 7.60 -6.95
C GLN A 107 14.83 7.26 -8.18
N ALA A 108 14.56 5.97 -8.39
CA ALA A 108 13.73 5.51 -9.49
C ALA A 108 12.26 5.90 -9.29
N ASP A 109 11.80 5.87 -8.04
CA ASP A 109 10.47 6.32 -7.63
C ASP A 109 10.32 7.84 -7.83
N ALA A 110 11.31 8.64 -7.44
CA ALA A 110 11.29 10.09 -7.62
C ALA A 110 11.25 10.50 -9.10
N VAL A 111 12.01 9.82 -9.97
CA VAL A 111 11.97 10.07 -11.42
C VAL A 111 10.63 9.66 -12.02
N LEU A 112 10.04 8.54 -11.58
CA LEU A 112 8.71 8.11 -12.05
C LEU A 112 7.59 9.06 -11.62
N LEU A 113 7.59 9.47 -10.35
CA LEU A 113 6.63 10.41 -9.78
C LEU A 113 6.74 11.78 -10.45
N HIS A 114 7.96 12.25 -10.70
CA HIS A 114 8.17 13.55 -11.33
C HIS A 114 7.83 13.54 -12.82
N HIS A 115 8.23 12.50 -13.55
CA HIS A 115 8.17 12.51 -15.02
C HIS A 115 6.87 11.95 -15.60
N ARG A 116 6.15 11.10 -14.86
CA ARG A 116 4.90 10.46 -15.33
C ARG A 116 3.64 10.85 -14.53
N LEU A 117 3.79 11.44 -13.34
CA LEU A 117 2.67 11.71 -12.43
C LEU A 117 2.47 13.20 -12.09
N ASP A 118 3.34 14.10 -12.60
CA ASP A 118 3.29 15.56 -12.38
C ASP A 118 3.12 15.95 -10.89
N LEU A 119 3.61 15.09 -9.99
CA LEU A 119 3.60 15.34 -8.56
C LEU A 119 4.86 16.14 -8.22
N SER A 120 4.72 17.48 -8.27
CA SER A 120 5.74 18.41 -7.78
C SER A 120 6.04 18.12 -6.31
N ILE A 121 7.28 17.69 -6.03
CA ILE A 121 7.86 17.78 -4.70
C ILE A 121 8.20 19.26 -4.51
N LYS A 122 7.38 19.97 -3.73
CA LYS A 122 7.61 21.37 -3.37
C LYS A 122 8.04 21.44 -1.92
#